data_AF-B5H685-F1
#
_entry.id   AF-B5H685-F1
#
_cell.length_a   1.000
_cell.length_b   1.000
_cell.length_c   1.000
_cell.angle_alpha   90.00
_cell.angle_beta   90.00
_cell.angle_gamma   90.00
#
_symmetry.space_group_name_H-M   'P 1'
#
loop_
_entity.id
_entity.type
_entity.pdbx_description
1 polymer ?
#
loop_
_entity_poly.entity_id
_entity_poly.type
_entity_poly.pdbx_seq_one_letter_code
_entity_poly.pdbx_strand_id
1 'polypeptide(L)'
;MNRRAAGLLATAVVAALTVGTAPAATAAPTTATAYAQTNTVTSDPFYRYDGSKPLSSYKPGDVLKKRTLDYHVIGIPTPVKAIQLLYRSTDAQGRPSANVTTVVRSHVGDGSKAVSYQSFYDSLDPEHGPSRAIAGDVSLGGMIANVEAVVMAPMLLKGYDLVIPDTEGQTAEFAAGPAYGTNTLDSIRASIRAEGSRLHGGTEFGLFGYSGGAIATNWAVALAPVYAPEVNEQLVGFAEGGVLVAPAHNLKYVDGSLAWNGVIPMAVIGVARAYDIDLEPYLSEKGREVFDELEYASIADALGRYPGMTWKELVKPGYENPNAIPAFTEAVNKVNLGQAATPTVPGFIGQGNAGRLEGTFGNPPGIGTGDGVMVAGDVRALARQYCATGNEAITYEQYNLLSHVGAMLYWTPRAMNWLDDRFDGETAPSSCGRIPAGNSLEPERPAVAD
;
A
#
# COMPACT_ATOMS: atom_id res chain seq x y z
N MET A 1 -6.96 -24.18 29.98
CA MET A 1 -7.44 -22.98 29.24
C MET A 1 -8.91 -22.75 29.56
N ASN A 2 -9.23 -21.61 30.17
CA ASN A 2 -10.55 -21.34 30.74
C ASN A 2 -11.52 -20.90 29.63
N ARG A 3 -12.65 -21.61 29.48
CA ARG A 3 -13.71 -21.43 28.46
C ARG A 3 -14.41 -20.06 28.44
N ARG A 4 -13.96 -19.11 29.27
CA ARG A 4 -14.51 -17.74 29.37
C ARG A 4 -13.78 -16.71 28.50
N ALA A 5 -12.57 -16.98 28.02
CA ALA A 5 -11.84 -16.06 27.14
C ALA A 5 -12.32 -16.11 25.67
N ALA A 6 -12.87 -17.24 25.21
CA ALA A 6 -13.42 -17.37 23.86
C ALA A 6 -14.79 -16.68 23.69
N GLY A 7 -15.52 -16.43 24.78
CA GLY A 7 -16.87 -15.86 24.73
C GLY A 7 -16.93 -14.33 24.62
N LEU A 8 -15.86 -13.62 24.97
CA LEU A 8 -15.82 -12.14 24.95
C LEU A 8 -15.34 -11.56 23.60
N LEU A 9 -14.63 -12.36 22.79
CA LEU A 9 -14.23 -11.98 21.42
C LEU A 9 -15.40 -12.09 20.42
N ALA A 10 -16.38 -12.96 20.65
CA ALA A 10 -17.51 -13.15 19.74
C ALA A 10 -18.56 -12.01 19.82
N THR A 11 -18.67 -11.31 20.96
CA THR A 11 -19.68 -10.26 21.16
C THR A 11 -19.27 -8.89 20.60
N ALA A 12 -17.97 -8.64 20.40
CA ALA A 12 -17.51 -7.42 19.73
C ALA A 12 -17.69 -7.49 18.20
N VAL A 13 -17.78 -8.69 17.62
CA VAL A 13 -17.86 -8.94 16.17
C VAL A 13 -19.24 -8.62 15.57
N VAL A 14 -20.31 -8.58 16.37
CA VAL A 14 -21.67 -8.36 15.86
C VAL A 14 -22.13 -6.90 15.93
N ALA A 15 -21.53 -6.06 16.79
CA ALA A 15 -21.97 -4.67 16.98
C ALA A 15 -21.48 -3.69 15.89
N ALA A 16 -20.51 -4.07 15.07
CA ALA A 16 -19.97 -3.22 13.99
C ALA A 16 -20.74 -3.31 12.65
N LEU A 17 -21.78 -4.16 12.56
CA LEU A 17 -22.46 -4.47 11.29
C LEU A 17 -23.95 -4.09 11.22
N THR A 18 -24.49 -3.34 12.19
CA THR A 18 -25.83 -2.76 12.06
C THR A 18 -25.75 -1.34 11.52
N VAL A 19 -25.85 -1.19 10.20
CA VAL A 19 -26.21 0.09 9.56
C VAL A 19 -27.66 0.39 9.94
N GLY A 20 -27.85 1.05 11.07
CA GLY A 20 -29.13 1.63 11.46
C GLY A 20 -29.33 2.94 10.74
N THR A 21 -30.33 3.01 9.87
CA THR A 21 -30.81 4.25 9.25
C THR A 21 -31.31 5.21 10.33
N ALA A 22 -30.56 6.27 10.62
CA ALA A 22 -31.02 7.39 11.45
C ALA A 22 -31.53 8.54 10.57
N PRO A 23 -32.63 9.21 10.95
CA PRO A 23 -33.24 10.27 10.15
C PRO A 23 -32.38 11.55 10.12
N ALA A 24 -32.38 12.22 8.97
CA ALA A 24 -31.68 13.47 8.74
C ALA A 24 -32.15 14.57 9.71
N ALA A 25 -31.25 14.98 10.62
CA ALA A 25 -31.40 16.21 11.37
C ALA A 25 -30.72 17.35 10.60
N THR A 26 -31.46 18.41 10.32
CA THR A 26 -30.98 19.65 9.70
C THR A 26 -29.93 20.31 10.60
N ALA A 27 -28.66 20.31 10.18
CA ALA A 27 -27.59 21.03 10.87
C ALA A 27 -27.59 22.52 10.46
N ALA A 28 -27.69 23.39 11.46
CA ALA A 28 -27.44 24.83 11.31
C ALA A 28 -25.94 25.08 11.10
N PRO A 29 -25.54 26.18 10.43
CA PRO A 29 -24.14 26.46 10.12
C PRO A 29 -23.36 26.76 11.41
N THR A 30 -22.49 25.85 11.83
CA THR A 30 -21.50 26.09 12.87
C THR A 30 -20.24 26.67 12.25
N THR A 31 -19.87 27.87 12.67
CA THR A 31 -18.60 28.54 12.39
C THR A 31 -17.41 27.61 12.63
N ALA A 32 -16.52 27.51 11.65
CA ALA A 32 -15.31 26.68 11.70
C ALA A 32 -14.41 27.15 12.86
N THR A 33 -14.37 26.36 13.94
CA THR A 33 -13.29 26.46 14.93
C THR A 33 -12.09 25.74 14.35
N ALA A 34 -11.04 26.49 14.03
CA ALA A 34 -9.73 25.93 13.72
C ALA A 34 -9.30 25.00 14.86
N TYR A 35 -9.21 23.71 14.58
CA TYR A 35 -8.57 22.76 15.48
C TYR A 35 -7.08 23.02 15.42
N ALA A 36 -6.56 23.83 16.35
CA ALA A 36 -5.16 23.78 16.69
C ALA A 36 -4.93 22.42 17.38
N GLN A 37 -4.50 21.41 16.62
CA GLN A 37 -3.96 20.18 17.18
C GLN A 37 -2.64 20.50 17.88
N THR A 38 -2.70 20.89 19.14
CA THR A 38 -1.54 20.89 20.03
C THR A 38 -1.37 19.48 20.60
N ASN A 39 -0.97 18.52 19.76
CA ASN A 39 -0.28 17.33 20.23
C ASN A 39 1.21 17.66 20.16
N THR A 40 1.82 17.99 21.29
CA THR A 40 3.28 17.94 21.42
C THR A 40 3.70 16.47 21.33
N VAL A 41 3.79 15.96 20.11
CA VAL A 41 4.37 14.64 19.81
C VAL A 41 5.82 14.72 20.30
N THR A 42 6.14 13.95 21.35
CA THR A 42 7.55 13.75 21.70
C THR A 42 8.14 12.98 20.53
N SER A 43 9.05 13.60 19.77
CA SER A 43 9.62 12.93 18.59
C SER A 43 10.37 11.67 19.06
N ASP A 44 9.92 10.50 18.64
CA ASP A 44 10.61 9.25 18.95
C ASP A 44 11.92 9.18 18.13
N PRO A 45 13.10 9.26 18.77
CA PRO A 45 14.37 9.27 18.06
C PRO A 45 14.67 7.94 17.36
N PHE A 46 13.92 6.87 17.63
CA PHE A 46 14.08 5.59 16.94
C PHE A 46 13.89 5.72 15.42
N TYR A 47 12.95 6.56 15.00
CA TYR A 47 12.58 6.77 13.60
C TYR A 47 13.57 7.66 12.84
N ARG A 48 14.57 8.22 13.49
CA ARG A 48 15.56 9.09 12.81
C ARG A 48 16.92 8.43 12.86
N TYR A 49 17.60 8.40 11.72
CA TYR A 49 19.02 8.04 11.70
C TYR A 49 19.86 9.18 12.28
N ASP A 50 20.63 8.88 13.32
CA ASP A 50 21.49 9.82 14.06
C ASP A 50 22.94 9.31 14.20
N GLY A 51 23.32 8.34 13.36
CA GLY A 51 24.66 7.78 13.35
C GLY A 51 25.70 8.74 12.77
N SER A 52 26.98 8.51 13.11
CA SER A 52 28.09 9.39 12.72
C SER A 52 28.59 9.20 11.28
N LYS A 53 28.16 8.13 10.60
CA LYS A 53 28.54 7.84 9.21
C LYS A 53 27.38 8.16 8.27
N PRO A 54 27.62 8.61 7.03
CA PRO A 54 26.53 8.80 6.09
C PRO A 54 25.85 7.46 5.73
N LEU A 55 24.55 7.48 5.45
CA LEU A 55 23.77 6.29 5.03
C LEU A 55 24.37 5.59 3.80
N SER A 56 25.05 6.34 2.92
CA SER A 56 25.76 5.81 1.75
C SER A 56 26.88 4.82 2.10
N SER A 57 27.37 4.82 3.34
CA SER A 57 28.40 3.88 3.81
C SER A 57 27.84 2.51 4.24
N TYR A 58 26.52 2.37 4.33
CA TYR A 58 25.82 1.13 4.68
C TYR A 58 25.19 0.49 3.44
N LYS A 59 25.07 -0.84 3.46
CA LYS A 59 24.42 -1.60 2.40
C LYS A 59 22.90 -1.62 2.60
N PRO A 60 22.12 -1.70 1.51
CA PRO A 60 20.68 -1.96 1.60
C PRO A 60 20.38 -3.14 2.55
N GLY A 61 19.45 -2.93 3.48
CA GLY A 61 19.07 -3.86 4.54
C GLY A 61 19.99 -3.93 5.76
N ASP A 62 21.02 -3.08 5.87
CA ASP A 62 21.82 -3.02 7.11
C ASP A 62 20.98 -2.45 8.25
N VAL A 63 21.03 -3.10 9.42
CA VAL A 63 20.32 -2.67 10.63
C VAL A 63 21.06 -1.52 11.29
N LEU A 64 20.39 -0.39 11.45
CA LEU A 64 20.92 0.86 12.01
C LEU A 64 20.54 1.03 13.49
N LYS A 65 19.29 0.71 13.84
CA LYS A 65 18.78 0.65 15.22
C LYS A 65 17.88 -0.56 15.39
N LYS A 66 17.79 -1.07 16.61
CA LYS A 66 16.91 -2.18 16.98
C LYS A 66 16.25 -1.89 18.33
N ARG A 67 14.97 -2.19 18.45
CA ARG A 67 14.27 -2.26 19.74
C ARG A 67 13.27 -3.40 19.76
N THR A 68 12.89 -3.82 20.96
CA THR A 68 11.82 -4.80 21.17
C THR A 68 10.75 -4.18 22.04
N LEU A 69 9.51 -4.36 21.65
CA LEU A 69 8.34 -3.78 22.31
C LEU A 69 7.16 -4.76 22.30
N ASP A 70 6.13 -4.44 23.09
CA ASP A 70 4.85 -5.15 23.03
C ASP A 70 4.08 -4.67 21.80
N TYR A 71 3.53 -5.61 21.03
CA TYR A 71 2.65 -5.26 19.92
C TYR A 71 1.37 -4.63 20.49
N HIS A 72 1.00 -3.44 20.03
CA HIS A 72 -0.23 -2.77 20.44
C HIS A 72 -1.34 -2.93 19.41
N VAL A 73 -2.59 -3.02 19.90
CA VAL A 73 -3.80 -2.89 19.10
C VAL A 73 -4.62 -1.75 19.68
N ILE A 74 -4.80 -0.68 18.93
CA ILE A 74 -5.51 0.56 19.32
C ILE A 74 -4.91 1.10 20.64
N GLY A 75 -3.57 1.18 20.69
CA GLY A 75 -2.83 1.64 21.87
C GLY A 75 -2.81 0.67 23.06
N ILE A 76 -3.45 -0.50 22.97
CA ILE A 76 -3.48 -1.50 24.05
C ILE A 76 -2.38 -2.54 23.81
N PRO A 77 -1.40 -2.69 24.73
CA PRO A 77 -0.34 -3.68 24.57
C PRO A 77 -0.91 -5.10 24.64
N THR A 78 -0.37 -5.98 23.81
CA THR A 78 -0.67 -7.40 23.79
C THR A 78 0.55 -8.21 24.28
N PRO A 79 0.39 -9.49 24.62
CA PRO A 79 1.53 -10.35 24.97
C PRO A 79 2.50 -10.65 23.81
N VAL A 80 2.14 -10.28 22.57
CA VAL A 80 2.95 -10.54 21.38
C VAL A 80 4.13 -9.57 21.36
N LYS A 81 5.35 -10.08 21.23
CA LYS A 81 6.54 -9.24 21.09
C LYS A 81 6.78 -8.87 19.62
N ALA A 82 7.13 -7.62 19.40
CA ALA A 82 7.52 -7.09 18.11
C ALA A 82 8.96 -6.55 18.18
N ILE A 83 9.74 -6.78 17.13
CA ILE A 83 11.09 -6.23 16.97
C ILE A 83 11.01 -5.16 15.90
N GLN A 84 11.34 -3.93 16.25
CA GLN A 84 11.49 -2.86 15.28
C GLN A 84 12.93 -2.67 14.89
N LEU A 85 13.14 -2.45 13.60
CA LEU A 85 14.43 -2.23 12.99
C LEU A 85 14.37 -0.93 12.22
N LEU A 86 15.22 0.04 12.57
CA LEU A 86 15.60 1.09 11.63
C LEU A 86 16.68 0.48 10.72
N TYR A 87 16.48 0.49 9.42
CA TYR A 87 17.39 -0.10 8.45
C TYR A 87 17.70 0.86 7.31
N ARG A 88 18.83 0.66 6.64
CA ARG A 88 19.20 1.41 5.43
C ARG A 88 18.41 0.87 4.23
N SER A 89 17.71 1.76 3.53
CA SER A 89 16.96 1.50 2.30
C SER A 89 17.47 2.36 1.13
N THR A 90 16.76 2.35 0.01
CA THR A 90 16.99 3.20 -1.16
C THR A 90 15.67 3.88 -1.54
N ASP A 91 15.66 5.19 -1.77
CA ASP A 91 14.44 5.91 -2.19
C ASP A 91 14.11 5.73 -3.69
N ALA A 92 12.99 6.31 -4.14
CA ALA A 92 12.53 6.22 -5.54
C ALA A 92 13.52 6.78 -6.57
N GLN A 93 14.44 7.66 -6.17
CA GLN A 93 15.46 8.27 -7.03
C GLN A 93 16.82 7.55 -6.94
N GLY A 94 16.92 6.45 -6.17
CA GLY A 94 18.15 5.68 -6.01
C GLY A 94 19.09 6.21 -4.92
N ARG A 95 18.65 7.17 -4.11
CA ARG A 95 19.47 7.77 -3.05
C ARG A 95 19.38 6.93 -1.77
N PRO A 96 20.45 6.85 -0.95
CA PRO A 96 20.39 6.15 0.33
C PRO A 96 19.38 6.79 1.29
N SER A 97 18.48 5.97 1.83
CA SER A 97 17.48 6.38 2.83
C SER A 97 17.54 5.48 4.07
N ALA A 98 16.86 5.87 5.14
CA ALA A 98 16.60 5.01 6.29
C ALA A 98 15.09 4.74 6.34
N ASN A 99 14.69 3.57 6.85
CA ASN A 99 13.29 3.23 7.01
C ASN A 99 13.08 2.27 8.18
N VAL A 100 11.83 2.07 8.61
CA VAL A 100 11.47 1.19 9.72
C VAL A 100 10.67 -0.02 9.24
N THR A 101 10.94 -1.16 9.86
CA THR A 101 10.15 -2.39 9.71
C THR A 101 9.91 -3.02 11.06
N THR A 102 8.80 -3.74 11.19
CA THR A 102 8.44 -4.51 12.37
C THR A 102 8.42 -6.00 12.05
N VAL A 103 9.20 -6.78 12.79
CA VAL A 103 9.14 -8.25 12.78
C VAL A 103 8.26 -8.72 13.93
N VAL A 104 7.20 -9.46 13.62
CA VAL A 104 6.28 -10.06 14.60
C VAL A 104 6.42 -11.57 14.54
N ARG A 105 6.81 -12.17 15.67
CA ARG A 105 7.05 -13.62 15.72
C ARG A 105 5.76 -14.41 15.94
N SER A 106 5.53 -15.43 15.13
CA SER A 106 4.53 -16.45 15.43
C SER A 106 4.91 -17.26 16.68
N HIS A 107 3.95 -17.59 17.52
CA HIS A 107 4.20 -18.45 18.69
C HIS A 107 4.24 -19.94 18.35
N VAL A 108 3.81 -20.32 17.14
CA VAL A 108 3.73 -21.72 16.68
C VAL A 108 4.71 -22.04 15.54
N GLY A 109 5.27 -21.01 14.90
CA GLY A 109 6.34 -21.14 13.91
C GLY A 109 7.74 -21.15 14.52
N ASP A 110 8.73 -21.58 13.72
CA ASP A 110 10.15 -21.66 14.09
C ASP A 110 11.04 -20.61 13.39
N GLY A 111 10.47 -19.79 12.50
CA GLY A 111 11.20 -18.78 11.71
C GLY A 111 11.60 -19.24 10.30
N SER A 112 11.25 -20.46 9.90
CA SER A 112 11.49 -20.97 8.55
C SER A 112 10.56 -20.38 7.48
N LYS A 113 9.36 -19.90 7.86
CA LYS A 113 8.37 -19.32 6.95
C LYS A 113 7.90 -17.96 7.47
N ALA A 114 7.89 -16.96 6.60
CA ALA A 114 7.47 -15.60 6.93
C ALA A 114 6.62 -14.98 5.82
N VAL A 115 5.63 -14.16 6.18
CA VAL A 115 4.91 -13.31 5.25
C VAL A 115 5.44 -11.88 5.40
N SER A 116 5.92 -11.31 4.29
CA SER A 116 6.08 -9.87 4.21
C SER A 116 4.70 -9.28 3.92
N TYR A 117 4.12 -8.58 4.90
CA TYR A 117 2.79 -8.01 4.81
C TYR A 117 2.89 -6.51 4.53
N GLN A 118 2.31 -6.08 3.43
CA GLN A 118 2.31 -4.70 3.00
C GLN A 118 1.01 -4.03 3.43
N SER A 119 1.13 -3.05 4.34
CA SER A 119 0.00 -2.30 4.86
C SER A 119 -0.58 -1.34 3.83
N PHE A 120 -1.91 -1.20 3.79
CA PHE A 120 -2.62 -0.17 3.02
C PHE A 120 -2.95 1.09 3.85
N TYR A 121 -2.03 1.49 4.74
CA TYR A 121 -2.25 2.65 5.62
C TYR A 121 -2.38 3.99 4.88
N ASP A 122 -1.90 4.06 3.64
CA ASP A 122 -2.20 5.07 2.62
C ASP A 122 -2.20 6.50 3.20
N SER A 123 -1.02 7.05 3.48
CA SER A 123 -0.87 8.28 4.25
C SER A 123 0.13 9.27 3.67
N LEU A 124 -0.06 10.55 3.95
CA LEU A 124 0.92 11.62 3.73
C LEU A 124 1.61 12.08 5.03
N ASP A 125 1.29 11.45 6.15
CA ASP A 125 1.97 11.65 7.42
C ASP A 125 2.88 10.45 7.76
N PRO A 126 4.21 10.66 7.89
CA PRO A 126 5.15 9.62 8.34
C PRO A 126 4.83 9.03 9.73
N GLU A 127 4.08 9.74 10.57
CA GLU A 127 3.66 9.25 11.89
C GLU A 127 2.52 8.21 11.81
N HIS A 128 1.93 7.98 10.63
CA HIS A 128 0.89 6.96 10.41
C HIS A 128 1.42 5.60 9.97
N GLY A 129 2.74 5.43 9.82
CA GLY A 129 3.34 4.16 9.41
C GLY A 129 2.94 2.99 10.34
N PRO A 130 2.79 1.75 9.82
CA PRO A 130 2.35 0.60 10.60
C PRO A 130 3.24 0.33 11.82
N SER A 131 4.54 0.61 11.74
CA SER A 131 5.44 0.45 12.89
C SER A 131 5.07 1.39 14.06
N ARG A 132 4.58 2.61 13.81
CA ARG A 132 4.09 3.55 14.83
C ARG A 132 2.86 3.01 15.53
N ALA A 133 1.88 2.55 14.76
CA ALA A 133 0.67 1.93 15.29
C ALA A 133 0.99 0.71 16.18
N ILE A 134 1.93 -0.15 15.74
CA ILE A 134 2.37 -1.31 16.51
C ILE A 134 3.10 -0.90 17.81
N ALA A 135 3.82 0.22 17.80
CA ALA A 135 4.50 0.78 18.97
C ALA A 135 3.53 1.40 20.00
N GLY A 136 2.25 1.59 19.64
CA GLY A 136 1.20 2.09 20.52
C GLY A 136 0.69 3.49 20.18
N ASP A 137 1.18 4.11 19.10
CA ASP A 137 0.68 5.40 18.66
C ASP A 137 -0.78 5.28 18.19
N VAL A 138 -1.62 6.21 18.62
CA VAL A 138 -3.03 6.26 18.24
C VAL A 138 -3.29 7.56 17.49
N SER A 139 -3.67 7.42 16.23
CA SER A 139 -4.07 8.49 15.33
C SER A 139 -5.19 7.99 14.43
N LEU A 140 -5.92 8.90 13.77
CA LEU A 140 -6.96 8.49 12.83
C LEU A 140 -6.35 7.72 11.64
N GLY A 141 -5.20 8.17 11.13
CA GLY A 141 -4.48 7.46 10.07
C GLY A 141 -3.92 6.10 10.49
N GLY A 142 -3.48 5.97 11.75
CA GLY A 142 -3.02 4.70 12.31
C GLY A 142 -4.12 3.66 12.53
N MET A 143 -5.41 4.02 12.39
CA MET A 143 -6.51 3.06 12.57
C MET A 143 -6.51 1.96 11.52
N ILE A 144 -6.00 2.23 10.30
CA ILE A 144 -5.93 1.21 9.24
C ILE A 144 -5.03 0.05 9.66
N ALA A 145 -3.82 0.33 10.13
CA ALA A 145 -2.89 -0.70 10.63
C ALA A 145 -3.50 -1.54 11.77
N ASN A 146 -4.42 -0.96 12.56
CA ASN A 146 -5.14 -1.67 13.60
C ASN A 146 -6.23 -2.61 13.06
N VAL A 147 -6.93 -2.23 11.98
CA VAL A 147 -7.88 -3.11 11.28
C VAL A 147 -7.13 -4.29 10.65
N GLU A 148 -5.94 -4.04 10.09
CA GLU A 148 -5.10 -5.06 9.48
C GLU A 148 -4.59 -6.12 10.46
N ALA A 149 -4.56 -5.83 11.76
CA ALA A 149 -4.26 -6.84 12.78
C ALA A 149 -5.21 -8.06 12.69
N VAL A 150 -6.46 -7.87 12.25
CA VAL A 150 -7.43 -8.96 12.02
C VAL A 150 -7.07 -9.81 10.81
N VAL A 151 -6.46 -9.21 9.78
CA VAL A 151 -5.96 -9.91 8.57
C VAL A 151 -4.67 -10.68 8.88
N MET A 152 -3.79 -10.08 9.69
CA MET A 152 -2.50 -10.64 10.06
C MET A 152 -2.58 -11.77 11.10
N ALA A 153 -3.54 -11.71 12.03
CA ALA A 153 -3.64 -12.69 13.11
C ALA A 153 -3.74 -14.16 12.62
N PRO A 154 -4.54 -14.51 11.60
CA PRO A 154 -4.56 -15.87 11.06
C PRO A 154 -3.23 -16.32 10.46
N MET A 155 -2.40 -15.42 9.89
CA MET A 155 -1.07 -15.76 9.39
C MET A 155 -0.13 -16.16 10.53
N LEU A 156 -0.11 -15.39 11.62
CA LEU A 156 0.65 -15.73 12.83
C LEU A 156 0.19 -17.06 13.43
N LEU A 157 -1.12 -17.32 13.44
CA LEU A 157 -1.70 -18.58 13.94
C LEU A 157 -1.38 -19.79 13.07
N LYS A 158 -1.11 -19.59 11.78
CA LYS A 158 -0.63 -20.63 10.85
C LYS A 158 0.86 -20.94 10.98
N GLY A 159 1.60 -20.13 11.73
CA GLY A 159 3.04 -20.33 11.94
C GLY A 159 3.93 -19.36 11.19
N TYR A 160 3.37 -18.43 10.42
CA TYR A 160 4.17 -17.46 9.68
C TYR A 160 4.63 -16.32 10.58
N ASP A 161 5.92 -16.02 10.53
CA ASP A 161 6.40 -14.71 11.00
C ASP A 161 5.93 -13.61 10.08
N LEU A 162 5.78 -12.39 10.60
CA LEU A 162 5.43 -11.24 9.80
C LEU A 162 6.57 -10.24 9.74
N VAL A 163 6.83 -9.73 8.54
CA VAL A 163 7.69 -8.56 8.29
C VAL A 163 6.81 -7.44 7.74
N ILE A 164 6.67 -6.36 8.50
CA ILE A 164 5.73 -5.28 8.24
C ILE A 164 6.52 -3.97 8.08
N PRO A 165 6.95 -3.61 6.86
CA PRO A 165 7.66 -2.37 6.59
C PRO A 165 6.73 -1.15 6.55
N ASP A 166 7.25 0.02 6.92
CA ASP A 166 6.62 1.31 6.62
C ASP A 166 6.88 1.64 5.14
N THR A 167 6.03 1.15 4.24
CA THR A 167 6.33 1.08 2.80
C THR A 167 6.53 2.44 2.13
N GLU A 168 5.89 3.51 2.62
CA GLU A 168 6.01 4.87 2.06
C GLU A 168 7.27 5.62 2.51
N GLY A 169 8.09 5.01 3.37
CA GLY A 169 9.31 5.63 3.88
C GLY A 169 9.06 6.78 4.87
N GLN A 170 10.13 7.47 5.23
CA GLN A 170 10.13 8.48 6.31
C GLN A 170 9.55 9.84 5.89
N THR A 171 9.18 9.99 4.62
CA THR A 171 8.64 11.19 3.98
C THR A 171 7.21 10.98 3.48
N ALA A 172 6.62 9.80 3.72
CA ALA A 172 5.27 9.43 3.32
C ALA A 172 5.04 9.65 1.80
N GLU A 173 5.81 8.92 1.00
CA GLU A 173 5.83 8.95 -0.47
C GLU A 173 4.66 8.16 -1.08
N PHE A 174 3.42 8.45 -0.65
CA PHE A 174 2.24 7.69 -1.06
C PHE A 174 2.13 7.55 -2.59
N ALA A 175 1.82 6.33 -3.05
CA ALA A 175 1.75 5.91 -4.44
C ALA A 175 3.09 5.90 -5.22
N ALA A 176 4.23 6.20 -4.60
CA ALA A 176 5.55 6.08 -5.22
C ALA A 176 6.08 4.64 -5.19
N GLY A 177 5.52 3.80 -6.06
CA GLY A 177 5.78 2.36 -6.08
C GLY A 177 7.25 1.90 -6.06
N PRO A 178 8.18 2.51 -6.81
CA PRO A 178 9.60 2.15 -6.73
C PRO A 178 10.20 2.23 -5.31
N ALA A 179 9.84 3.24 -4.52
CA ALA A 179 10.27 3.35 -3.12
C ALA A 179 9.64 2.25 -2.25
N TYR A 180 8.37 1.92 -2.49
CA TYR A 180 7.71 0.84 -1.74
C TYR A 180 8.41 -0.50 -1.98
N GLY A 181 8.82 -0.77 -3.22
CA GLY A 181 9.50 -1.99 -3.60
C GLY A 181 10.87 -2.14 -2.92
N THR A 182 11.72 -1.11 -2.97
CA THR A 182 13.04 -1.13 -2.31
C THR A 182 12.91 -1.21 -0.78
N ASN A 183 11.98 -0.46 -0.19
CA ASN A 183 11.66 -0.53 1.24
C ASN A 183 11.24 -1.94 1.64
N THR A 184 10.37 -2.59 0.87
CA THR A 184 9.94 -3.97 1.15
C THR A 184 11.11 -4.96 1.10
N LEU A 185 11.89 -4.96 0.03
CA LEU A 185 13.01 -5.90 -0.15
C LEU A 185 14.12 -5.70 0.89
N ASP A 186 14.45 -4.44 1.19
CA ASP A 186 15.46 -4.12 2.21
C ASP A 186 14.97 -4.40 3.63
N SER A 187 13.65 -4.35 3.87
CA SER A 187 13.09 -4.79 5.14
C SER A 187 13.25 -6.30 5.37
N ILE A 188 13.13 -7.11 4.32
CA ILE A 188 13.37 -8.57 4.39
C ILE A 188 14.85 -8.83 4.70
N ARG A 189 15.77 -8.16 3.99
CA ARG A 189 17.21 -8.21 4.29
C ARG A 189 17.53 -7.84 5.73
N ALA A 190 16.97 -6.73 6.22
CA ALA A 190 17.18 -6.26 7.59
C ALA A 190 16.65 -7.27 8.61
N SER A 191 15.49 -7.85 8.34
CA SER A 191 14.86 -8.84 9.20
C SER A 191 15.67 -10.14 9.27
N ILE A 192 16.24 -10.62 8.16
CA ILE A 192 17.16 -11.76 8.14
C ILE A 192 18.46 -11.48 8.91
N ARG A 193 18.98 -10.24 8.84
CA ARG A 193 20.24 -9.86 9.50
C ARG A 193 20.09 -9.56 11.00
N ALA A 194 18.87 -9.24 11.45
CA ALA A 194 18.64 -8.77 12.81
C ALA A 194 18.72 -9.89 13.84
N GLU A 195 19.66 -9.79 14.78
CA GLU A 195 19.69 -10.69 15.93
C GLU A 195 18.37 -10.67 16.71
N GLY A 196 17.86 -11.87 16.96
CA GLY A 196 16.57 -12.06 17.60
C GLY A 196 15.40 -12.06 16.62
N SER A 197 15.51 -11.69 15.35
CA SER A 197 14.36 -11.82 14.44
C SER A 197 13.90 -13.27 14.26
N ARG A 198 14.80 -14.24 14.51
CA ARG A 198 14.75 -15.68 14.20
C ARG A 198 14.66 -16.04 12.71
N LEU A 199 14.54 -15.03 11.85
CA LEU A 199 14.61 -15.20 10.40
C LEU A 199 16.07 -15.36 9.97
N HIS A 200 16.31 -16.09 8.90
CA HIS A 200 17.66 -16.44 8.42
C HIS A 200 17.68 -16.58 6.90
N GLY A 201 18.87 -16.79 6.31
CA GLY A 201 19.05 -16.94 4.85
C GLY A 201 18.41 -18.20 4.24
N GLY A 202 17.67 -18.97 5.02
CA GLY A 202 16.86 -20.11 4.56
C GLY A 202 15.38 -19.97 4.90
N THR A 203 14.97 -18.81 5.44
CA THR A 203 13.56 -18.49 5.62
C THR A 203 12.93 -18.29 4.24
N GLU A 204 11.80 -18.94 4.02
CA GLU A 204 10.93 -18.73 2.86
C GLU A 204 9.99 -17.55 3.11
N PHE A 205 9.79 -16.71 2.09
CA PHE A 205 8.95 -15.52 2.17
C PHE A 205 7.79 -15.55 1.18
N GLY A 206 6.60 -15.27 1.67
CA GLY A 206 5.44 -14.92 0.84
C GLY A 206 5.16 -13.43 0.93
N LEU A 207 4.82 -12.77 -0.17
CA LEU A 207 4.41 -11.36 -0.16
C LEU A 207 2.88 -11.25 -0.21
N PHE A 208 2.32 -10.34 0.57
CA PHE A 208 0.87 -10.18 0.68
C PHE A 208 0.48 -8.71 0.84
N GLY A 209 -0.33 -8.20 -0.08
CA GLY A 209 -0.84 -6.83 -0.01
C GLY A 209 -2.13 -6.62 -0.78
N TYR A 210 -2.94 -5.66 -0.34
CA TYR A 210 -4.17 -5.25 -1.02
C TYR A 210 -4.22 -3.73 -1.10
N SER A 211 -4.86 -3.15 -2.13
CA SER A 211 -4.93 -1.68 -2.32
C SER A 211 -3.53 -1.05 -2.34
N GLY A 212 -3.23 -0.05 -1.50
CA GLY A 212 -1.87 0.50 -1.37
C GLY A 212 -0.81 -0.53 -0.97
N GLY A 213 -1.19 -1.56 -0.21
CA GLY A 213 -0.30 -2.69 0.06
C GLY A 213 0.06 -3.50 -1.19
N ALA A 214 -0.82 -3.54 -2.20
CA ALA A 214 -0.52 -4.16 -3.48
C ALA A 214 0.53 -3.35 -4.27
N ILE A 215 0.62 -2.02 -4.08
CA ILE A 215 1.69 -1.19 -4.66
C ILE A 215 3.07 -1.66 -4.16
N ALA A 216 3.19 -1.93 -2.87
CA ALA A 216 4.45 -2.43 -2.33
C ALA A 216 4.74 -3.86 -2.79
N THR A 217 3.71 -4.70 -2.82
CA THR A 217 3.85 -6.10 -3.25
C THR A 217 4.33 -6.17 -4.69
N ASN A 218 3.65 -5.49 -5.62
CA ASN A 218 3.95 -5.57 -7.05
C ASN A 218 5.32 -5.00 -7.40
N TRP A 219 5.71 -3.86 -6.83
CA TRP A 219 7.02 -3.25 -7.09
C TRP A 219 8.14 -4.05 -6.43
N ALA A 220 7.90 -4.64 -5.26
CA ALA A 220 8.89 -5.53 -4.65
C ALA A 220 9.18 -6.73 -5.56
N VAL A 221 8.16 -7.44 -6.06
CA VAL A 221 8.40 -8.61 -6.92
C VAL A 221 8.90 -8.25 -8.32
N ALA A 222 8.58 -7.07 -8.85
CA ALA A 222 9.14 -6.59 -10.11
C ALA A 222 10.63 -6.24 -9.97
N LEU A 223 11.04 -5.66 -8.83
CA LEU A 223 12.43 -5.27 -8.58
C LEU A 223 13.30 -6.42 -8.05
N ALA A 224 12.73 -7.41 -7.37
CA ALA A 224 13.45 -8.47 -6.68
C ALA A 224 14.54 -9.16 -7.54
N PRO A 225 14.29 -9.58 -8.80
CA PRO A 225 15.28 -10.32 -9.58
C PRO A 225 16.60 -9.58 -9.82
N VAL A 226 16.57 -8.25 -9.85
CA VAL A 226 17.75 -7.41 -10.14
C VAL A 226 18.25 -6.69 -8.89
N TYR A 227 17.36 -6.14 -8.07
CA TYR A 227 17.71 -5.35 -6.90
C TYR A 227 18.09 -6.21 -5.69
N ALA A 228 17.41 -7.34 -5.51
CA ALA A 228 17.59 -8.25 -4.38
C ALA A 228 17.47 -9.72 -4.80
N PRO A 229 18.35 -10.21 -5.69
CA PRO A 229 18.27 -11.57 -6.22
C PRO A 229 18.29 -12.62 -5.10
N GLU A 230 19.02 -12.37 -4.02
CA GLU A 230 19.06 -13.26 -2.86
C GLU A 230 17.74 -13.30 -2.10
N VAL A 231 16.96 -12.21 -2.09
CA VAL A 231 15.60 -12.20 -1.53
C VAL A 231 14.64 -12.88 -2.51
N ASN A 232 14.79 -12.63 -3.80
CA ASN A 232 13.98 -13.25 -4.86
C ASN A 232 14.03 -14.77 -4.82
N GLU A 233 15.21 -15.35 -4.56
CA GLU A 233 15.40 -16.80 -4.39
C GLU A 233 14.68 -17.37 -3.17
N GLN A 234 14.36 -16.54 -2.18
CA GLN A 234 13.62 -16.93 -0.97
C GLN A 234 12.10 -16.75 -1.13
N LEU A 235 11.61 -16.15 -2.22
CA LEU A 235 10.19 -15.88 -2.40
C LEU A 235 9.46 -17.11 -2.92
N VAL A 236 8.44 -17.58 -2.19
CA VAL A 236 7.56 -18.68 -2.63
C VAL A 236 6.45 -18.21 -3.57
N GLY A 237 6.15 -16.90 -3.54
CA GLY A 237 5.18 -16.25 -4.41
C GLY A 237 4.67 -14.93 -3.82
N PHE A 238 3.81 -14.26 -4.59
CA PHE A 238 3.11 -13.05 -4.14
C PHE A 238 1.61 -13.17 -4.32
N ALA A 239 0.86 -12.60 -3.38
CA ALA A 239 -0.57 -12.42 -3.49
C ALA A 239 -0.91 -10.95 -3.37
N GLU A 240 -1.53 -10.39 -4.39
CA GLU A 240 -1.94 -8.99 -4.43
C GLU A 240 -3.37 -8.79 -4.94
N GLY A 241 -4.05 -7.73 -4.49
CA GLY A 241 -5.38 -7.40 -4.98
C GLY A 241 -5.71 -5.92 -4.95
N GLY A 242 -6.65 -5.49 -5.80
CA GLY A 242 -6.96 -4.06 -5.95
C GLY A 242 -5.70 -3.30 -6.39
N VAL A 243 -5.14 -3.68 -7.55
CA VAL A 243 -3.78 -3.32 -7.93
C VAL A 243 -3.74 -1.99 -8.69
N LEU A 244 -2.92 -1.04 -8.23
CA LEU A 244 -2.59 0.16 -8.97
C LEU A 244 -1.53 -0.15 -10.04
N VAL A 245 -1.90 0.00 -11.31
CA VAL A 245 -1.02 -0.34 -12.45
C VAL A 245 -0.55 0.90 -13.20
N ALA A 246 -1.49 1.67 -13.75
CA ALA A 246 -1.21 2.87 -14.54
C ALA A 246 -1.87 4.09 -13.88
N PRO A 247 -1.17 4.82 -12.98
CA PRO A 247 -1.80 5.88 -12.20
C PRO A 247 -2.47 7.00 -13.01
N ALA A 248 -2.01 7.26 -14.24
CA ALA A 248 -2.66 8.21 -15.15
C ALA A 248 -4.06 7.76 -15.59
N HIS A 249 -4.31 6.46 -15.71
CA HIS A 249 -5.64 5.92 -15.98
C HIS A 249 -6.53 6.03 -14.75
N ASN A 250 -5.99 5.73 -13.55
CA ASN A 250 -6.72 5.92 -12.30
C ASN A 250 -7.18 7.37 -12.14
N LEU A 251 -6.31 8.36 -12.39
CA LEU A 251 -6.67 9.78 -12.36
C LEU A 251 -7.93 10.08 -13.19
N LYS A 252 -8.01 9.53 -14.40
CA LYS A 252 -9.18 9.69 -15.30
C LYS A 252 -10.40 8.88 -14.84
N TYR A 253 -10.19 7.72 -14.21
CA TYR A 253 -11.27 6.83 -13.75
C TYR A 253 -11.97 7.35 -12.49
N VAL A 254 -11.20 7.86 -11.53
CA VAL A 254 -11.74 8.37 -10.25
C VAL A 254 -12.15 9.84 -10.31
N ASP A 255 -11.91 10.54 -11.42
CA ASP A 255 -12.33 11.93 -11.64
C ASP A 255 -13.85 12.11 -11.41
N GLY A 256 -14.23 12.95 -10.45
CA GLY A 256 -15.63 13.17 -10.07
C GLY A 256 -16.27 12.06 -9.21
N SER A 257 -15.49 11.14 -8.63
CA SER A 257 -15.97 10.14 -7.67
C SER A 257 -16.62 10.79 -6.45
N LEU A 258 -17.60 10.12 -5.84
CA LEU A 258 -18.21 10.62 -4.61
C LEU A 258 -17.43 10.23 -3.34
N ALA A 259 -16.67 9.15 -3.37
CA ALA A 259 -15.99 8.61 -2.19
C ALA A 259 -14.46 8.67 -2.27
N TRP A 260 -13.90 8.58 -3.48
CA TRP A 260 -12.46 8.35 -3.68
C TRP A 260 -11.69 9.58 -4.16
N ASN A 261 -12.36 10.73 -4.32
CA ASN A 261 -11.75 11.95 -4.86
C ASN A 261 -10.58 12.49 -4.05
N GLY A 262 -10.59 12.35 -2.73
CA GLY A 262 -9.48 12.79 -1.88
C GLY A 262 -8.18 12.01 -2.11
N VAL A 263 -8.25 10.80 -2.67
CA VAL A 263 -7.05 9.96 -2.92
C VAL A 263 -6.22 10.48 -4.09
N ILE A 264 -6.85 11.16 -5.05
CA ILE A 264 -6.16 11.74 -6.22
C ILE A 264 -5.08 12.74 -5.80
N PRO A 265 -5.43 13.86 -5.11
CA PRO A 265 -4.42 14.81 -4.67
C PRO A 265 -3.42 14.17 -3.70
N MET A 266 -3.83 13.20 -2.87
CA MET A 266 -2.88 12.48 -2.01
C MET A 266 -1.78 11.79 -2.82
N ALA A 267 -2.16 11.01 -3.84
CA ALA A 267 -1.20 10.30 -4.70
C ALA A 267 -0.29 11.28 -5.46
N VAL A 268 -0.83 12.42 -5.91
CA VAL A 268 -0.02 13.46 -6.59
C VAL A 268 1.00 14.07 -5.64
N ILE A 269 0.61 14.39 -4.40
CA ILE A 269 1.52 14.93 -3.37
C ILE A 269 2.60 13.90 -3.02
N GLY A 270 2.22 12.65 -2.77
CA GLY A 270 3.16 11.58 -2.39
C GLY A 270 4.18 11.28 -3.50
N VAL A 271 3.75 11.20 -4.76
CA VAL A 271 4.64 11.05 -5.91
C VAL A 271 5.51 12.29 -6.11
N ALA A 272 4.98 13.50 -5.89
CA ALA A 272 5.78 14.71 -5.98
C ALA A 272 6.90 14.77 -4.94
N ARG A 273 6.64 14.31 -3.71
CA ARG A 273 7.69 14.15 -2.67
C ARG A 273 8.78 13.17 -3.09
N ALA A 274 8.40 12.03 -3.65
CA ALA A 274 9.33 10.99 -4.04
C ALA A 274 10.30 11.40 -5.18
N TYR A 275 9.92 12.41 -5.97
CA TYR A 275 10.69 12.86 -7.14
C TYR A 275 11.10 14.35 -7.08
N ASP A 276 10.99 14.99 -5.92
CA ASP A 276 11.31 16.41 -5.70
C ASP A 276 10.60 17.37 -6.67
N ILE A 277 9.31 17.13 -6.95
CA ILE A 277 8.52 17.92 -7.91
C ILE A 277 7.81 19.08 -7.22
N ASP A 278 8.03 20.30 -7.72
CA ASP A 278 7.25 21.47 -7.34
C ASP A 278 5.93 21.55 -8.12
N LEU A 279 4.83 21.51 -7.37
CA LEU A 279 3.47 21.51 -7.89
C LEU A 279 2.88 22.93 -8.00
N GLU A 280 3.40 23.90 -7.25
CA GLU A 280 2.90 25.29 -7.17
C GLU A 280 2.68 26.00 -8.53
N PRO A 281 3.53 25.79 -9.55
CA PRO A 281 3.32 26.39 -10.86
C PRO A 281 1.99 25.98 -11.52
N TYR A 282 1.45 24.80 -11.19
CA TYR A 282 0.32 24.17 -11.87
C TYR A 282 -1.01 24.28 -11.10
N LEU A 283 -0.97 24.48 -9.79
CA LEU A 283 -2.16 24.44 -8.92
C LEU A 283 -3.06 25.68 -9.07
N SER A 284 -4.37 25.47 -9.18
CA SER A 284 -5.34 26.57 -9.01
C SER A 284 -5.34 27.05 -7.55
N GLU A 285 -6.08 28.12 -7.24
CA GLU A 285 -6.31 28.53 -5.85
C GLU A 285 -6.93 27.39 -5.03
N LYS A 286 -7.95 26.73 -5.59
CA LYS A 286 -8.57 25.55 -4.97
C LYS A 286 -7.60 24.38 -4.82
N GLY A 287 -6.76 24.16 -5.83
CA GLY A 287 -5.72 23.14 -5.81
C GLY A 287 -4.74 23.36 -4.66
N ARG A 288 -4.26 24.59 -4.47
CA ARG A 288 -3.38 24.92 -3.35
C ARG A 288 -4.05 24.64 -2.01
N GLU A 289 -5.29 25.10 -1.81
CA GLU A 289 -6.04 24.80 -0.57
C GLU A 289 -6.14 23.31 -0.28
N VAL A 290 -6.49 22.50 -1.28
CA VAL A 290 -6.62 21.04 -1.13
C VAL A 290 -5.27 20.39 -0.84
N PHE A 291 -4.19 20.86 -1.48
CA PHE A 291 -2.87 20.29 -1.29
C PHE A 291 -2.31 20.63 0.09
N ASP A 292 -2.52 21.86 0.56
CA ASP A 292 -2.16 22.29 1.92
C ASP A 292 -2.95 21.51 2.98
N GLU A 293 -4.26 21.30 2.77
CA GLU A 293 -5.11 20.54 3.70
C GLU A 293 -4.70 19.07 3.79
N LEU A 294 -4.19 18.50 2.70
CA LEU A 294 -3.81 17.09 2.63
C LEU A 294 -2.34 16.81 2.93
N GLU A 295 -1.53 17.83 3.23
CA GLU A 295 -0.07 17.68 3.43
C GLU A 295 0.26 16.56 4.44
N TYR A 296 -0.54 16.35 5.47
CA TYR A 296 -0.36 15.25 6.44
C TYR A 296 -1.62 14.39 6.60
N ALA A 297 -2.45 14.31 5.55
CA ALA A 297 -3.69 13.55 5.60
C ALA A 297 -3.46 12.04 5.48
N SER A 298 -4.30 11.27 6.17
CA SER A 298 -4.45 9.82 5.95
C SER A 298 -5.56 9.51 4.96
N ILE A 299 -5.62 8.26 4.48
CA ILE A 299 -6.75 7.77 3.69
C ILE A 299 -8.09 7.93 4.43
N ALA A 300 -8.09 7.80 5.76
CA ALA A 300 -9.28 8.01 6.59
C ALA A 300 -9.72 9.49 6.62
N ASP A 301 -8.79 10.44 6.45
CA ASP A 301 -9.11 11.86 6.32
C ASP A 301 -9.65 12.19 4.93
N ALA A 302 -9.16 11.51 3.89
CA ALA A 302 -9.47 11.80 2.49
C ALA A 302 -10.73 11.10 1.96
N LEU A 303 -11.09 9.94 2.51
CA LEU A 303 -12.28 9.19 2.09
C LEU A 303 -13.56 10.01 2.31
N GLY A 304 -14.35 10.15 1.24
CA GLY A 304 -15.59 10.94 1.25
C GLY A 304 -15.39 12.46 1.24
N ARG A 305 -14.14 12.96 1.19
CA ARG A 305 -13.89 14.40 0.99
C ARG A 305 -13.91 14.78 -0.48
N TYR A 306 -14.27 16.04 -0.69
CA TYR A 306 -14.40 16.69 -2.00
C TYR A 306 -15.26 15.88 -3.00
N PRO A 307 -16.47 15.45 -2.63
CA PRO A 307 -17.31 14.64 -3.52
C PRO A 307 -17.61 15.37 -4.83
N GLY A 308 -17.35 14.72 -5.96
CA GLY A 308 -17.56 15.29 -7.29
C GLY A 308 -16.48 16.25 -7.80
N MET A 309 -15.47 16.59 -6.99
CA MET A 309 -14.27 17.31 -7.41
C MET A 309 -13.59 16.64 -8.61
N THR A 310 -13.12 17.47 -9.53
CA THR A 310 -12.40 17.04 -10.73
C THR A 310 -10.96 17.54 -10.77
N TRP A 311 -10.11 16.89 -11.56
CA TRP A 311 -8.74 17.34 -11.84
C TRP A 311 -8.69 18.79 -12.32
N LYS A 312 -9.64 19.18 -13.16
CA LYS A 312 -9.75 20.54 -13.71
C LYS A 312 -9.88 21.61 -12.63
N GLU A 313 -10.50 21.29 -11.50
CA GLU A 313 -10.64 22.24 -10.39
C GLU A 313 -9.35 22.42 -9.61
N LEU A 314 -8.45 21.43 -9.63
CA LEU A 314 -7.18 21.44 -8.89
C LEU A 314 -6.06 22.20 -9.62
N VAL A 315 -6.21 22.48 -10.92
CA VAL A 315 -5.14 23.02 -11.76
C VAL A 315 -5.52 24.35 -12.43
N LYS A 316 -4.52 25.17 -12.75
CA LYS A 316 -4.72 26.43 -13.49
C LYS A 316 -5.20 26.14 -14.93
N PRO A 317 -5.89 27.09 -15.58
CA PRO A 317 -6.20 27.00 -17.00
C PRO A 317 -4.95 26.74 -17.85
N GLY A 318 -5.05 25.80 -18.80
CA GLY A 318 -3.94 25.31 -19.62
C GLY A 318 -3.38 23.95 -19.17
N TYR A 319 -3.73 23.48 -17.96
CA TYR A 319 -3.27 22.20 -17.41
C TYR A 319 -4.41 21.19 -17.17
N GLU A 320 -5.59 21.44 -17.74
CA GLU A 320 -6.74 20.52 -17.65
C GLU A 320 -6.44 19.14 -18.23
N ASN A 321 -5.55 19.08 -19.22
CA ASN A 321 -4.90 17.84 -19.62
C ASN A 321 -3.66 17.64 -18.73
N PRO A 322 -3.62 16.60 -17.87
CA PRO A 322 -2.44 16.31 -17.04
C PRO A 322 -1.15 16.17 -17.86
N ASN A 323 -1.25 15.70 -19.10
CA ASN A 323 -0.09 15.54 -19.98
C ASN A 323 0.49 16.85 -20.50
N ALA A 324 -0.18 17.99 -20.26
CA ALA A 324 0.39 19.33 -20.49
C ALA A 324 1.41 19.73 -19.41
N ILE A 325 1.51 18.96 -18.31
CA ILE A 325 2.48 19.14 -17.24
C ILE A 325 3.66 18.17 -17.48
N PRO A 326 4.85 18.63 -17.92
CA PRO A 326 5.98 17.74 -18.20
C PRO A 326 6.38 16.90 -16.98
N ALA A 327 6.42 17.53 -15.80
CA ALA A 327 6.75 16.86 -14.54
C ALA A 327 5.75 15.73 -14.20
N PHE A 328 4.47 15.90 -14.53
CA PHE A 328 3.47 14.84 -14.36
C PHE A 328 3.77 13.66 -15.26
N THR A 329 3.99 13.89 -16.57
CA THR A 329 4.27 12.79 -17.51
C THR A 329 5.55 12.04 -17.18
N GLU A 330 6.58 12.74 -16.70
CA GLU A 330 7.81 12.09 -16.26
C GLU A 330 7.57 11.22 -15.01
N ALA A 331 6.92 11.78 -13.99
CA ALA A 331 6.69 11.08 -12.73
C ALA A 331 5.74 9.89 -12.89
N VAL A 332 4.62 10.08 -13.57
CA VAL A 332 3.59 9.04 -13.73
C VAL A 332 4.10 7.84 -14.50
N ASN A 333 5.02 8.06 -15.45
CA ASN A 333 5.67 6.97 -16.18
C ASN A 333 6.68 6.19 -15.32
N LYS A 334 7.35 6.85 -14.35
CA LYS A 334 8.23 6.16 -13.39
C LYS A 334 7.44 5.30 -12.40
N VAL A 335 6.19 5.65 -12.12
CA VAL A 335 5.30 4.87 -11.23
C VAL A 335 4.28 4.01 -11.98
N ASN A 336 4.34 3.95 -13.31
CA ASN A 336 3.53 3.03 -14.10
C ASN A 336 4.15 1.63 -14.05
N LEU A 337 3.50 0.73 -13.31
CA LEU A 337 3.95 -0.66 -13.14
C LEU A 337 3.99 -1.44 -14.46
N GLY A 338 3.20 -1.05 -15.46
CA GLY A 338 3.28 -1.63 -16.80
C GLY A 338 4.64 -1.44 -17.47
N GLN A 339 5.47 -0.51 -16.97
CA GLN A 339 6.84 -0.29 -17.43
C GLN A 339 7.89 -1.06 -16.61
N ALA A 340 7.48 -1.70 -15.51
CA ALA A 340 8.37 -2.47 -14.66
C ALA A 340 8.70 -3.85 -15.26
N ALA A 341 9.77 -4.46 -14.74
CA ALA A 341 10.14 -5.81 -15.12
C ALA A 341 9.10 -6.84 -14.67
N THR A 342 9.07 -7.98 -15.36
CA THR A 342 8.19 -9.09 -15.00
C THR A 342 8.74 -9.85 -13.79
N PRO A 343 7.94 -10.09 -12.75
CA PRO A 343 8.33 -10.92 -11.61
C PRO A 343 8.69 -12.34 -12.05
N THR A 344 9.64 -12.98 -11.37
CA THR A 344 10.05 -14.37 -11.70
C THR A 344 9.37 -15.43 -10.83
N VAL A 345 8.66 -15.03 -9.78
CA VAL A 345 7.99 -15.95 -8.84
C VAL A 345 6.49 -16.03 -9.10
N PRO A 346 5.79 -17.11 -8.70
CA PRO A 346 4.35 -17.24 -8.92
C PRO A 346 3.54 -16.12 -8.28
N GLY A 347 2.40 -15.78 -8.89
CA GLY A 347 1.56 -14.67 -8.46
C GLY A 347 0.07 -15.00 -8.41
N PHE A 348 -0.65 -14.44 -7.45
CA PHE A 348 -2.11 -14.40 -7.43
C PHE A 348 -2.62 -12.96 -7.34
N ILE A 349 -3.29 -12.52 -8.43
CA ILE A 349 -3.82 -11.17 -8.59
C ILE A 349 -5.36 -11.19 -8.52
N GLY A 350 -5.94 -10.46 -7.56
CA GLY A 350 -7.38 -10.28 -7.41
C GLY A 350 -7.87 -8.88 -7.81
N GLN A 351 -9.03 -8.75 -8.47
CA GLN A 351 -9.54 -7.44 -8.89
C GLN A 351 -11.08 -7.34 -8.83
N GLY A 352 -11.61 -6.35 -8.13
CA GLY A 352 -13.04 -5.99 -8.21
C GLY A 352 -13.38 -5.23 -9.50
N ASN A 353 -14.67 -5.09 -9.83
CA ASN A 353 -15.12 -4.28 -10.97
C ASN A 353 -16.49 -3.61 -10.77
N ALA A 354 -16.95 -3.49 -9.52
CA ALA A 354 -18.24 -2.87 -9.18
C ALA A 354 -18.07 -1.51 -8.48
N GLY A 355 -17.19 -0.65 -8.98
CA GLY A 355 -16.86 0.65 -8.37
C GLY A 355 -18.01 1.62 -8.15
N ARG A 356 -19.11 1.45 -8.88
CA ARG A 356 -20.35 2.22 -8.65
C ARG A 356 -20.90 2.05 -7.22
N LEU A 357 -20.63 0.92 -6.56
CA LEU A 357 -21.06 0.66 -5.19
C LEU A 357 -20.30 1.52 -4.17
N GLU A 358 -19.16 2.08 -4.58
CA GLU A 358 -18.32 2.99 -3.78
C GLU A 358 -18.27 4.39 -4.42
N GLY A 359 -19.30 4.77 -5.18
CA GLY A 359 -19.46 6.15 -5.63
C GLY A 359 -18.59 6.56 -6.82
N THR A 360 -17.86 5.63 -7.46
CA THR A 360 -17.12 5.92 -8.70
C THR A 360 -17.93 5.44 -9.90
N PHE A 361 -18.46 6.40 -10.67
CA PHE A 361 -19.32 6.15 -11.84
C PHE A 361 -18.59 6.32 -13.17
N GLY A 362 -17.29 6.63 -13.14
CA GLY A 362 -16.46 6.78 -14.33
C GLY A 362 -16.45 5.51 -15.19
N ASN A 363 -16.53 5.69 -16.50
CA ASN A 363 -16.26 4.66 -17.51
C ASN A 363 -15.56 5.31 -18.73
N PRO A 364 -14.33 5.84 -18.56
CA PRO A 364 -13.69 6.61 -19.61
C PRO A 364 -13.38 5.73 -20.84
N PRO A 365 -13.59 6.23 -22.07
CA PRO A 365 -13.23 5.49 -23.28
C PRO A 365 -11.76 5.07 -23.27
N GLY A 366 -11.50 3.80 -23.58
CA GLY A 366 -10.14 3.23 -23.60
C GLY A 366 -9.58 2.80 -22.23
N ILE A 367 -10.27 3.13 -21.13
CA ILE A 367 -9.88 2.76 -19.75
C ILE A 367 -10.91 1.82 -19.13
N GLY A 368 -12.20 2.15 -19.27
CA GLY A 368 -13.30 1.35 -18.76
C GLY A 368 -13.58 1.57 -17.28
N THR A 369 -14.11 0.53 -16.62
CA THR A 369 -14.49 0.55 -15.20
C THR A 369 -13.43 -0.10 -14.30
N GLY A 370 -13.67 0.00 -13.00
CA GLY A 370 -12.82 -0.55 -11.95
C GLY A 370 -13.59 -0.95 -10.71
N ASP A 371 -12.85 -1.22 -9.64
CA ASP A 371 -13.43 -1.62 -8.35
C ASP A 371 -13.94 -0.45 -7.49
N GLY A 372 -13.73 0.79 -7.93
CA GLY A 372 -14.01 2.01 -7.17
C GLY A 372 -12.83 2.95 -7.19
N VAL A 373 -11.62 2.39 -7.28
CA VAL A 373 -10.34 3.11 -7.27
C VAL A 373 -9.41 2.62 -8.36
N MET A 374 -9.31 1.30 -8.50
CA MET A 374 -8.37 0.61 -9.37
C MET A 374 -9.04 0.14 -10.65
N VAL A 375 -8.37 0.34 -11.79
CA VAL A 375 -8.91 0.08 -13.11
C VAL A 375 -8.77 -1.40 -13.48
N ALA A 376 -9.89 -2.09 -13.66
CA ALA A 376 -9.88 -3.54 -13.89
C ALA A 376 -9.19 -3.92 -15.22
N GLY A 377 -9.31 -3.06 -16.24
CA GLY A 377 -8.64 -3.27 -17.53
C GLY A 377 -7.11 -3.21 -17.44
N ASP A 378 -6.56 -2.36 -16.58
CA ASP A 378 -5.10 -2.24 -16.42
C ASP A 378 -4.53 -3.47 -15.71
N VAL A 379 -5.23 -3.98 -14.68
CA VAL A 379 -4.81 -5.20 -13.97
C VAL A 379 -4.83 -6.44 -14.88
N ARG A 380 -5.84 -6.55 -15.76
CA ARG A 380 -5.86 -7.61 -16.79
C ARG A 380 -4.67 -7.47 -17.74
N ALA A 381 -4.33 -6.26 -18.16
CA ALA A 381 -3.22 -6.01 -19.06
C ALA A 381 -1.89 -6.40 -18.42
N LEU A 382 -1.68 -6.02 -17.14
CA LEU A 382 -0.48 -6.38 -16.39
C LEU A 382 -0.32 -7.90 -16.24
N ALA A 383 -1.37 -8.59 -15.80
CA ALA A 383 -1.32 -10.04 -15.64
C ALA A 383 -1.02 -10.75 -16.97
N ARG A 384 -1.58 -10.25 -18.08
CA ARG A 384 -1.26 -10.75 -19.44
C ARG A 384 0.16 -10.43 -19.87
N GLN A 385 0.66 -9.24 -19.54
CA GLN A 385 2.04 -8.84 -19.80
C GLN A 385 2.98 -9.83 -19.12
N TYR A 386 2.83 -10.07 -17.81
CA TYR A 386 3.65 -11.03 -17.07
C TYR A 386 3.65 -12.44 -17.72
N CYS A 387 2.48 -12.94 -18.11
CA CYS A 387 2.38 -14.20 -18.86
C CYS A 387 3.16 -14.18 -20.18
N ALA A 388 3.10 -13.08 -20.93
CA ALA A 388 3.72 -12.96 -22.25
C ALA A 388 5.24 -12.75 -22.20
N THR A 389 5.77 -12.21 -21.09
CA THR A 389 7.17 -11.81 -20.94
C THR A 389 7.97 -12.72 -20.01
N GLY A 390 7.41 -13.83 -19.54
CA GLY A 390 8.17 -14.95 -18.98
C GLY A 390 7.62 -15.58 -17.70
N ASN A 391 6.60 -15.01 -17.06
CA ASN A 391 5.99 -15.60 -15.87
C ASN A 391 4.68 -16.31 -16.20
N GLU A 392 4.78 -17.62 -16.42
CA GLU A 392 3.62 -18.45 -16.75
C GLU A 392 2.82 -18.90 -15.52
N ALA A 393 3.23 -18.54 -14.31
CA ALA A 393 2.64 -18.95 -13.04
C ALA A 393 1.78 -17.85 -12.39
N ILE A 394 0.97 -17.17 -13.21
CA ILE A 394 0.08 -16.08 -12.77
C ILE A 394 -1.36 -16.56 -12.70
N THR A 395 -1.93 -16.56 -11.50
CA THR A 395 -3.36 -16.69 -11.26
C THR A 395 -4.02 -15.31 -11.23
N TYR A 396 -5.11 -15.14 -11.96
CA TYR A 396 -5.90 -13.91 -11.98
C TYR A 396 -7.37 -14.23 -11.73
N GLU A 397 -7.99 -13.54 -10.76
CA GLU A 397 -9.42 -13.60 -10.47
C GLU A 397 -10.05 -12.20 -10.52
N GLN A 398 -11.11 -12.03 -11.31
CA GLN A 398 -11.90 -10.79 -11.38
C GLN A 398 -13.30 -10.99 -10.79
N TYR A 399 -13.71 -10.09 -9.90
CA TYR A 399 -15.00 -10.14 -9.20
C TYR A 399 -15.94 -9.04 -9.70
N ASN A 400 -16.72 -9.36 -10.73
CA ASN A 400 -17.57 -8.37 -11.44
C ASN A 400 -18.64 -7.69 -10.59
N LEU A 401 -19.03 -8.30 -9.47
CA LEU A 401 -20.09 -7.80 -8.59
C LEU A 401 -19.55 -7.19 -7.30
N LEU A 402 -18.24 -7.18 -7.10
CA LEU A 402 -17.60 -6.66 -5.89
C LEU A 402 -16.88 -5.35 -6.18
N SER A 403 -17.05 -4.40 -5.27
CA SER A 403 -16.28 -3.14 -5.21
C SER A 403 -14.92 -3.38 -4.58
N HIS A 404 -14.14 -2.33 -4.36
CA HIS A 404 -12.78 -2.40 -3.83
C HIS A 404 -12.75 -3.05 -2.45
N VAL A 405 -13.57 -2.59 -1.52
CA VAL A 405 -13.66 -3.17 -0.15
C VAL A 405 -14.31 -4.55 -0.18
N GLY A 406 -15.37 -4.72 -0.99
CA GLY A 406 -16.05 -6.01 -1.11
C GLY A 406 -15.15 -7.12 -1.66
N ALA A 407 -14.31 -6.78 -2.64
CA ALA A 407 -13.35 -7.71 -3.25
C ALA A 407 -12.24 -8.09 -2.26
N MET A 408 -11.78 -7.17 -1.42
CA MET A 408 -10.79 -7.46 -0.37
C MET A 408 -11.28 -8.59 0.54
N LEU A 409 -12.50 -8.47 1.08
CA LEU A 409 -13.06 -9.43 2.03
C LEU A 409 -13.20 -10.84 1.42
N TYR A 410 -13.50 -10.91 0.12
CA TYR A 410 -13.61 -12.17 -0.60
C TYR A 410 -12.25 -12.76 -0.99
N TRP A 411 -11.32 -11.91 -1.42
CA TRP A 411 -10.01 -12.30 -1.93
C TRP A 411 -9.06 -12.73 -0.81
N THR A 412 -8.99 -12.00 0.31
CA THR A 412 -8.03 -12.24 1.40
C THR A 412 -7.94 -13.70 1.85
N PRO A 413 -9.03 -14.39 2.25
CA PRO A 413 -8.92 -15.79 2.66
C PRO A 413 -8.46 -16.73 1.54
N ARG A 414 -8.80 -16.44 0.27
CA ARG A 414 -8.36 -17.22 -0.89
C ARG A 414 -6.88 -17.01 -1.16
N ALA A 415 -6.41 -15.77 -1.03
CA ALA A 415 -5.03 -15.39 -1.19
C ALA A 415 -4.13 -16.01 -0.13
N MET A 416 -4.60 -16.06 1.13
CA MET A 416 -3.91 -16.77 2.20
C MET A 416 -3.78 -18.27 1.91
N ASN A 417 -4.86 -18.93 1.50
CA ASN A 417 -4.80 -20.36 1.14
C ASN A 417 -3.88 -20.59 -0.06
N TRP A 418 -3.95 -19.75 -1.09
CA TRP A 418 -3.05 -19.85 -2.25
C TRP A 418 -1.58 -19.72 -1.84
N LEU A 419 -1.28 -18.86 -0.85
CA LEU A 419 0.07 -18.68 -0.33
C LEU A 419 0.51 -19.86 0.55
N ASP A 420 -0.42 -20.45 1.33
CA ASP A 420 -0.16 -21.70 2.07
C ASP A 420 0.32 -22.80 1.11
N ASP A 421 -0.38 -22.99 -0.01
CA ASP A 421 -0.01 -23.97 -1.03
C ASP A 421 1.42 -23.73 -1.56
N ARG A 422 1.86 -22.46 -1.67
CA ARG A 422 3.24 -22.13 -2.09
C ARG A 422 4.27 -22.48 -1.02
N PHE A 423 3.99 -22.16 0.24
CA PHE A 423 4.84 -22.57 1.36
C PHE A 423 4.91 -24.09 1.55
N ASP A 424 3.90 -24.83 1.10
CA ASP A 424 3.88 -26.29 1.15
C ASP A 424 4.48 -26.94 -0.12
N GLY A 425 5.03 -26.12 -1.02
CA GLY A 425 5.72 -26.57 -2.23
C GLY A 425 4.78 -27.04 -3.35
N GLU A 426 3.48 -26.73 -3.26
CA GLU A 426 2.53 -27.08 -4.31
C GLU A 426 2.72 -26.20 -5.55
N THR A 427 2.56 -26.81 -6.72
CA THR A 427 2.68 -26.12 -8.00
C THR A 427 1.63 -25.04 -8.16
N ALA A 428 2.06 -23.83 -8.56
CA ALA A 428 1.15 -22.72 -8.74
C ALA A 428 0.17 -22.91 -9.90
N PRO A 429 -1.14 -22.65 -9.70
CA PRO A 429 -2.08 -22.57 -10.80
C PRO A 429 -1.77 -21.35 -11.69
N SER A 430 -2.29 -21.40 -12.92
CA SER A 430 -2.10 -20.34 -13.91
C SER A 430 -3.38 -20.03 -14.67
N SER A 431 -3.68 -18.74 -14.80
CA SER A 431 -4.71 -18.17 -15.67
C SER A 431 -4.14 -17.72 -17.03
N CYS A 432 -2.83 -17.86 -17.28
CA CYS A 432 -2.20 -17.46 -18.54
C CYS A 432 -2.92 -18.08 -19.75
N GLY A 433 -3.10 -17.29 -20.81
CA GLY A 433 -3.90 -17.65 -21.98
C GLY A 433 -5.43 -17.55 -21.81
N ARG A 434 -5.94 -17.42 -20.58
CA ARG A 434 -7.38 -17.31 -20.28
C ARG A 434 -7.80 -15.94 -19.74
N ILE A 435 -6.85 -15.07 -19.41
CA ILE A 435 -7.11 -13.70 -18.93
C ILE A 435 -7.70 -12.86 -20.07
N PRO A 436 -8.89 -12.24 -19.90
CA PRO A 436 -9.48 -11.37 -20.92
C PRO A 436 -8.58 -10.17 -21.26
N ALA A 437 -8.77 -9.57 -22.43
CA ALA A 437 -8.01 -8.39 -22.83
C ALA A 437 -8.13 -7.24 -21.82
N GLY A 438 -7.02 -6.54 -21.62
CA GLY A 438 -6.92 -5.35 -20.78
C GLY A 438 -6.75 -4.08 -21.60
N ASN A 439 -6.36 -3.01 -20.93
CA ASN A 439 -6.06 -1.71 -21.55
C ASN A 439 -4.63 -1.66 -22.11
N SER A 440 -4.31 -0.58 -22.83
CA SER A 440 -2.90 -0.26 -23.12
C SER A 440 -2.20 0.18 -21.84
N LEU A 441 -0.96 -0.27 -21.62
CA LEU A 441 -0.11 0.20 -20.51
C LEU A 441 1.06 1.07 -21.01
N GLU A 442 0.99 1.54 -22.26
CA GLU A 442 2.03 2.41 -22.84
C GLU A 442 2.27 3.66 -21.98
N PRO A 443 3.51 4.19 -21.96
CA PRO A 443 3.82 5.44 -21.28
C PRO A 443 2.95 6.61 -21.77
N GLU A 444 2.56 7.48 -20.84
CA GLU A 444 1.93 8.75 -21.15
C GLU A 444 2.91 9.64 -21.96
N ARG A 445 2.38 10.30 -23.00
CA ARG A 445 3.15 11.20 -23.86
C ARG A 445 2.81 12.65 -23.53
N PRO A 446 3.80 13.57 -23.53
CA PRO A 446 3.52 15.00 -23.39
C PRO A 446 2.47 15.46 -24.40
N ALA A 447 1.59 16.37 -23.97
CA ALA A 447 0.66 17.00 -24.88
C ALA A 447 1.44 17.75 -25.98
N VAL A 448 1.02 17.58 -27.23
CA VAL A 448 1.59 18.37 -28.34
C VAL A 448 1.15 19.81 -28.14
N ALA A 449 2.10 20.75 -28.16
CA ALA A 449 1.77 22.17 -28.15
C ALA A 449 1.06 22.50 -29.48
N ASP A 450 -0.22 22.88 -29.38
CA ASP A 450 -1.00 23.41 -30.51
C ASP A 450 -0.55 24.83 -30.90
#